data_AF-A0A4V3BI63-F1
#
_entry.id   AF-A0A4V3BI63-F1
#
_cell.length_a   1.000
_cell.length_b   1.000
_cell.length_c   1.000
_cell.angle_alpha   90.00
_cell.angle_beta   90.00
_cell.angle_gamma   90.00
#
_symmetry.space_group_name_H-M   'P 1'
#
loop_
_entity.id
_entity.type
_entity.pdbx_description
1 polymer ?
#
loop_
_entity_poly.entity_id
_entity_poly.type
_entity_poly.pdbx_seq_one_letter_code
_entity_poly.pdbx_strand_id
1 'polypeptide(L)'
;MKKLNQWKAKLTVRNVELLIGLFILGKGVWLFHDSHYFIYPPQFQNIENSRYIDCFLILLGILLMLSAFLIPYINNTKYKIMLIIASKVFLVMVGIVCMILALLQLTHGIFTPFYRMGHSAWGDLIIFGFVYLTACDA
;
A
#
# COMPACT_ATOMS: atom_id res chain seq x y z
N MET A 1 23.99 -10.74 21.84
CA MET A 1 23.64 -9.44 21.20
C MET A 1 23.21 -9.56 19.74
N LYS A 2 23.99 -10.17 18.83
CA LYS A 2 23.63 -10.28 17.39
C LYS A 2 22.22 -10.83 17.11
N LYS A 3 21.82 -11.96 17.75
CA LYS A 3 20.48 -12.54 17.56
C LYS A 3 19.37 -11.57 18.00
N LEU A 4 19.48 -10.94 19.17
CA LEU A 4 18.48 -9.98 19.67
C LEU A 4 18.25 -8.81 18.70
N ASN A 5 19.33 -8.29 18.12
CA ASN A 5 19.24 -7.21 17.12
C ASN A 5 18.54 -7.66 15.84
N GLN A 6 18.77 -8.91 15.39
CA GLN A 6 18.07 -9.50 14.25
C GLN A 6 16.57 -9.71 14.51
N TRP A 7 16.18 -10.15 15.72
CA TRP A 7 14.77 -10.29 16.09
C TRP A 7 14.06 -8.94 16.18
N LYS A 8 14.74 -7.92 16.75
CA LYS A 8 14.24 -6.54 16.76
C LYS A 8 14.04 -6.00 15.35
N ALA A 9 15.03 -6.15 14.46
CA ALA A 9 14.92 -5.73 13.07
C ALA A 9 13.75 -6.41 12.34
N LYS A 10 13.55 -7.72 12.53
CA LYS A 10 12.42 -8.46 11.94
C LYS A 10 11.06 -8.00 12.47
N LEU A 11 10.98 -7.60 13.74
CA LEU A 11 9.76 -6.99 14.31
C LEU A 11 9.52 -5.60 13.73
N THR A 12 10.57 -4.80 13.56
CA THR A 12 10.49 -3.47 12.94
C THR A 12 9.96 -3.55 11.51
N VAL A 13 10.50 -4.46 10.68
CA VAL A 13 10.04 -4.66 9.29
C VAL A 13 8.55 -4.99 9.23
N ARG A 14 8.06 -5.87 10.11
CA ARG A 14 6.63 -6.24 10.14
C ARG A 14 5.74 -5.11 10.61
N ASN A 15 6.20 -4.32 11.57
CA ASN A 15 5.47 -3.13 12.00
C ASN A 15 5.36 -2.11 10.85
N VAL A 16 6.39 -1.99 10.02
CA VAL A 16 6.32 -1.15 8.81
C VAL A 16 5.34 -1.74 7.78
N GLU A 17 5.35 -3.06 7.54
CA GLU A 17 4.35 -3.71 6.66
C GLU A 17 2.91 -3.48 7.15
N LEU A 18 2.67 -3.52 8.47
CA LEU A 18 1.37 -3.18 9.07
C LEU A 18 0.97 -1.72 8.83
N LEU A 19 1.89 -0.78 9.00
CA LEU A 19 1.64 0.64 8.76
C LEU A 19 1.36 0.94 7.28
N ILE A 20 2.11 0.30 6.38
CA ILE A 20 1.88 0.40 4.93
C ILE A 20 0.49 -0.16 4.61
N GLY A 21 0.12 -1.34 5.14
CA GLY A 21 -1.20 -1.91 4.94
C GLY A 21 -2.34 -1.02 5.45
N LEU A 22 -2.16 -0.42 6.63
CA LEU A 22 -3.11 0.53 7.21
C LEU A 22 -3.30 1.77 6.33
N PHE A 23 -2.21 2.30 5.78
CA PHE A 23 -2.26 3.45 4.87
C PHE A 23 -3.06 3.13 3.61
N ILE A 24 -2.80 1.98 2.98
CA ILE A 24 -3.51 1.55 1.76
C ILE A 24 -4.99 1.31 2.04
N LEU A 25 -5.30 0.68 3.17
CA LEU A 25 -6.69 0.52 3.61
C LEU A 25 -7.36 1.89 3.76
N GLY A 26 -6.72 2.84 4.44
CA GLY A 26 -7.24 4.20 4.62
C GLY A 26 -7.46 4.93 3.30
N LYS A 27 -6.54 4.81 2.34
CA LYS A 27 -6.68 5.36 0.98
C LYS A 27 -7.85 4.73 0.24
N GLY A 28 -7.98 3.40 0.27
CA GLY A 28 -9.09 2.69 -0.35
C GLY A 28 -10.45 3.10 0.23
N VAL A 29 -10.55 3.23 1.56
CA VAL A 29 -11.78 3.69 2.23
C VAL A 29 -12.11 5.14 1.87
N TRP A 30 -11.10 6.01 1.79
CA TRP A 30 -11.33 7.38 1.34
C TRP A 30 -11.86 7.40 -0.09
N LEU A 31 -11.17 6.77 -1.05
CA LEU A 31 -11.60 6.75 -2.45
C LEU A 31 -13.01 6.14 -2.61
N PHE A 32 -13.34 5.12 -1.82
CA PHE A 32 -14.69 4.56 -1.78
C PHE A 32 -15.76 5.57 -1.34
N HIS A 33 -15.43 6.48 -0.41
CA HIS A 33 -16.33 7.55 0.03
C HIS A 33 -16.40 8.70 -1.00
N ASP A 34 -15.31 9.01 -1.68
CA ASP A 34 -15.20 10.10 -2.65
C ASP A 34 -15.14 9.59 -4.09
N SER A 35 -16.29 9.13 -4.60
CA SER A 35 -16.39 8.44 -5.89
C SER A 35 -16.24 9.32 -7.14
N HIS A 36 -15.83 10.58 -6.99
CA HIS A 36 -15.56 11.50 -8.11
C HIS A 36 -14.20 12.20 -7.92
N TYR A 37 -13.27 11.52 -7.24
CA TYR A 37 -11.97 12.06 -6.90
C TYR A 37 -11.11 12.32 -8.15
N PHE A 38 -11.14 11.44 -9.15
CA PHE A 38 -10.42 11.61 -10.40
C PHE A 38 -11.33 12.28 -11.45
N ILE A 39 -10.85 13.35 -12.10
CA ILE A 39 -11.64 14.20 -13.00
C ILE A 39 -11.00 14.28 -14.40
N TYR A 40 -9.71 13.98 -14.53
CA TYR A 40 -8.95 14.18 -15.76
C TYR A 40 -7.91 13.06 -15.99
N PRO A 41 -7.98 12.29 -17.08
CA PRO A 41 -8.72 12.58 -18.30
C PRO A 41 -10.19 12.13 -18.21
N PRO A 42 -11.16 12.90 -18.72
CA PRO A 42 -12.59 12.57 -18.61
C PRO A 42 -12.95 11.23 -19.27
N GLN A 43 -12.17 10.76 -20.23
CA GLN A 43 -12.35 9.46 -20.89
C GLN A 43 -12.14 8.28 -19.93
N PHE A 44 -11.31 8.44 -18.90
CA PHE A 44 -10.96 7.39 -17.93
C PHE A 44 -11.66 7.53 -16.59
N GLN A 45 -12.46 8.59 -16.40
CA GLN A 45 -13.14 8.90 -15.14
C GLN A 45 -13.99 7.73 -14.59
N ASN A 46 -14.65 6.97 -15.48
CA ASN A 46 -15.45 5.80 -15.10
C ASN A 46 -14.60 4.61 -14.61
N ILE A 47 -13.37 4.49 -15.11
CA ILE A 47 -12.44 3.43 -14.72
C ILE A 47 -11.74 3.86 -13.42
N GLU A 48 -11.20 5.07 -13.37
CA GLU A 48 -10.41 5.59 -12.25
C GLU A 48 -11.23 5.72 -10.95
N ASN A 49 -12.51 6.08 -11.05
CA ASN A 49 -13.43 6.13 -9.90
C ASN A 49 -14.30 4.89 -9.77
N SER A 50 -13.85 3.77 -10.33
CA SER A 50 -14.61 2.52 -10.23
C SER A 50 -14.53 1.96 -8.82
N ARG A 51 -15.69 1.67 -8.22
CA ARG A 51 -15.79 1.04 -6.90
C ARG A 51 -15.03 -0.29 -6.79
N TYR A 52 -14.81 -0.96 -7.92
CA TYR A 52 -14.03 -2.19 -7.94
C TYR A 52 -12.55 -1.94 -7.59
N ILE A 53 -11.99 -0.81 -8.04
CA ILE A 53 -10.61 -0.41 -7.71
C ILE A 53 -10.51 -0.05 -6.22
N ASP A 54 -11.49 0.66 -5.69
CA ASP A 54 -11.55 1.02 -4.27
C ASP A 54 -11.63 -0.24 -3.38
N CYS A 55 -12.53 -1.16 -3.72
CA CYS A 55 -12.64 -2.45 -3.03
C CYS A 55 -11.36 -3.27 -3.13
N PHE A 56 -10.68 -3.26 -4.27
CA PHE A 56 -9.39 -3.92 -4.45
C PHE A 56 -8.31 -3.33 -3.54
N LEU A 57 -8.22 -2.00 -3.44
CA LEU A 57 -7.31 -1.30 -2.53
C LEU A 57 -7.57 -1.68 -1.06
N ILE A 58 -8.83 -1.66 -0.64
CA ILE A 58 -9.23 -2.05 0.73
C ILE A 58 -8.83 -3.50 1.00
N LEU A 59 -9.16 -4.42 0.09
CA LEU A 59 -8.81 -5.84 0.22
C LEU A 59 -7.29 -6.04 0.30
N LEU A 60 -6.52 -5.36 -0.55
CA LEU A 60 -5.07 -5.45 -0.57
C LEU A 60 -4.45 -4.97 0.74
N GLY A 61 -4.94 -3.85 1.29
CA GLY A 61 -4.52 -3.34 2.60
C GLY A 61 -4.80 -4.35 3.73
N ILE A 62 -6.01 -4.92 3.76
CA ILE A 62 -6.39 -5.94 4.74
C ILE A 62 -5.49 -7.18 4.63
N LEU A 63 -5.27 -7.70 3.42
CA LEU A 63 -4.43 -8.89 3.19
C LEU A 63 -2.98 -8.67 3.62
N LEU A 64 -2.41 -7.50 3.32
CA LEU A 64 -1.07 -7.14 3.77
C LEU A 64 -1.02 -7.07 5.31
N MET A 65 -1.98 -6.42 5.95
CA MET A 65 -2.03 -6.33 7.41
C MET A 65 -2.17 -7.70 8.09
N LEU A 66 -3.12 -8.52 7.62
CA LEU A 66 -3.34 -9.86 8.16
C LEU A 66 -2.11 -10.74 7.99
N SER A 67 -1.47 -10.68 6.82
CA SER A 67 -0.26 -11.45 6.58
C SER A 67 0.87 -11.01 7.53
N ALA A 68 1.19 -9.72 7.62
CA ALA A 68 2.21 -9.22 8.54
C ALA A 68 1.91 -9.55 10.01
N PHE A 69 0.64 -9.46 10.42
CA PHE A 69 0.20 -9.75 11.79
C PHE A 69 0.27 -11.23 12.16
N LEU A 70 -0.03 -12.15 11.23
CA LEU A 70 -0.13 -13.59 11.52
C LEU A 70 1.23 -14.32 11.55
N ILE A 71 2.26 -13.83 10.84
CA ILE A 71 3.60 -14.48 10.77
C ILE A 71 4.22 -14.81 12.15
N PRO A 72 4.16 -13.95 13.19
CA PRO A 72 4.69 -14.25 14.52
C PRO A 72 4.00 -15.45 15.20
N TYR A 73 2.70 -15.64 14.95
CA TYR A 73 1.87 -16.63 15.66
C TYR A 73 1.89 -18.02 15.03
N ILE A 74 2.45 -18.15 13.82
CA ILE A 74 2.55 -19.44 13.12
C ILE A 74 3.80 -20.20 13.58
N ASN A 75 3.57 -21.36 14.20
CA ASN A 75 4.63 -22.27 14.65
C ASN A 75 5.14 -23.20 13.54
N ASN A 76 4.28 -23.53 12.56
CA ASN A 76 4.68 -24.41 11.47
C ASN A 76 5.53 -23.67 10.43
N THR A 77 6.79 -24.08 10.30
CA THR A 77 7.79 -23.45 9.42
C THR A 77 7.34 -23.38 7.96
N LYS A 78 6.64 -24.39 7.43
CA LYS A 78 6.19 -24.41 6.03
C LYS A 78 5.19 -23.28 5.75
N TYR A 79 4.12 -23.21 6.55
CA TYR A 79 3.10 -22.16 6.43
C TYR A 79 3.66 -20.77 6.72
N LYS A 80 4.59 -20.68 7.67
CA LYS A 80 5.27 -19.41 7.99
C LYS A 80 6.04 -18.86 6.80
N ILE A 81 6.82 -19.70 6.11
CA ILE A 81 7.57 -19.29 4.92
C ILE A 81 6.62 -18.89 3.80
N MET A 82 5.57 -19.68 3.55
CA MET A 82 4.56 -19.37 2.54
C MET A 82 3.91 -18.00 2.77
N LEU A 83 3.58 -17.69 4.02
CA LEU A 83 2.92 -16.45 4.39
C LEU A 83 3.87 -15.23 4.36
N ILE A 84 5.17 -15.44 4.63
CA ILE A 84 6.21 -14.42 4.40
C ILE A 84 6.31 -14.10 2.90
N ILE A 85 6.35 -15.11 2.03
CA ILE A 85 6.40 -14.90 0.57
C ILE A 85 5.14 -14.16 0.11
N ALA A 86 3.95 -14.57 0.57
CA ALA A 86 2.70 -13.90 0.25
C ALA A 86 2.69 -12.42 0.71
N SER A 87 3.16 -12.13 1.94
CA SER A 87 3.29 -10.75 2.42
C SER A 87 4.16 -9.91 1.49
N LYS A 88 5.30 -10.45 1.03
CA LYS A 88 6.19 -9.74 0.09
C LYS A 88 5.55 -9.51 -1.28
N VAL A 89 4.77 -10.47 -1.79
CA VAL A 89 4.01 -10.27 -3.04
C VAL A 89 2.99 -9.14 -2.86
N PHE A 90 2.23 -9.13 -1.76
CA PHE A 90 1.29 -8.05 -1.48
C PHE A 90 1.99 -6.69 -1.32
N LEU A 91 3.15 -6.67 -0.66
CA LEU A 91 3.96 -5.47 -0.49
C LEU A 91 4.39 -4.87 -1.85
N VAL A 92 4.83 -5.72 -2.79
CA VAL A 92 5.19 -5.28 -4.16
C VAL A 92 3.97 -4.77 -4.91
N MET A 93 2.82 -5.46 -4.82
CA MET A 93 1.57 -5.01 -5.42
C MET A 93 1.15 -3.64 -4.88
N VAL A 94 1.28 -3.42 -3.57
CA VAL A 94 1.06 -2.12 -2.94
C VAL A 94 1.98 -1.05 -3.53
N GLY A 95 3.28 -1.36 -3.70
CA GLY A 95 4.22 -0.43 -4.31
C GLY A 95 3.83 -0.02 -5.74
N ILE A 96 3.40 -0.98 -6.56
CA ILE A 96 2.91 -0.70 -7.92
C ILE A 96 1.69 0.22 -7.88
N VAL A 97 0.72 -0.08 -7.01
CA VAL A 97 -0.51 0.71 -6.86
C VAL A 97 -0.20 2.12 -6.37
N CYS A 98 0.69 2.29 -5.38
CA CYS A 98 1.15 3.60 -4.93
C CYS A 98 1.75 4.42 -6.06
N MET A 99 2.61 3.82 -6.89
CA MET A 99 3.21 4.51 -8.02
C MET A 99 2.17 4.95 -9.04
N ILE A 100 1.22 4.07 -9.39
CA ILE A 100 0.12 4.40 -10.31
C ILE A 100 -0.73 5.54 -9.75
N LEU A 101 -1.14 5.46 -8.48
CA LEU A 101 -1.92 6.51 -7.82
C LEU A 101 -1.18 7.84 -7.75
N ALA A 102 0.12 7.83 -7.44
CA ALA A 102 0.95 9.03 -7.42
C ALA A 102 1.01 9.68 -8.82
N LEU A 103 1.23 8.89 -9.87
CA LEU A 103 1.26 9.40 -11.25
C LEU A 103 -0.09 9.97 -11.68
N LEU A 104 -1.18 9.28 -11.35
CA LEU A 104 -2.53 9.77 -11.63
C LEU A 104 -2.79 11.09 -10.91
N GLN A 105 -2.49 11.17 -9.61
CA GLN A 105 -2.72 12.37 -8.81
C GLN A 105 -1.83 13.55 -9.23
N LEU A 106 -0.59 13.29 -9.67
CA LEU A 106 0.28 14.32 -10.24
C LEU A 106 -0.27 14.83 -11.58
N THR A 107 -0.71 13.93 -12.45
CA THR A 107 -1.32 14.29 -13.74
C THR A 107 -2.55 15.17 -13.50
N HIS A 108 -3.43 14.75 -12.60
CA HIS A 108 -4.59 15.53 -12.19
C HIS A 108 -4.21 16.88 -11.57
N GLY A 109 -3.20 16.93 -10.70
CA GLY A 109 -2.74 18.17 -10.07
C GLY A 109 -2.08 19.16 -11.05
N ILE A 110 -1.51 18.69 -12.15
CA ILE A 110 -0.92 19.54 -13.21
C ILE A 110 -2.00 20.08 -14.15
N PHE A 111 -2.94 19.21 -14.57
CA PHE A 111 -3.95 19.56 -15.57
C PHE A 111 -5.25 20.13 -14.99
N THR A 112 -5.44 20.07 -13.67
CA THR A 112 -6.60 20.67 -12.98
C THR A 112 -6.14 21.58 -11.85
N PRO A 113 -6.87 22.66 -11.52
CA PRO A 113 -6.49 23.62 -10.48
C PRO A 113 -6.59 23.08 -9.04
N PHE A 114 -6.89 21.80 -8.85
CA PHE A 114 -7.14 21.20 -7.54
C PHE A 114 -5.84 20.74 -6.86
N TYR A 115 -5.19 21.67 -6.16
CA TYR A 115 -3.96 21.43 -5.36
C TYR A 115 -4.06 20.28 -4.34
N ARG A 116 -5.28 19.92 -3.90
CA ARG A 116 -5.52 18.82 -2.95
C ARG A 116 -5.01 17.47 -3.47
N MET A 117 -5.10 17.25 -4.79
CA MET A 117 -4.66 15.99 -5.42
C MET A 117 -3.14 15.88 -5.48
N GLY A 118 -2.44 16.99 -5.75
CA GLY A 118 -0.98 17.04 -5.74
C GLY A 118 -0.38 16.76 -4.36
N HIS A 119 -1.00 17.25 -3.28
CA HIS A 119 -0.54 16.95 -1.91
C HIS A 119 -0.70 15.46 -1.56
N SER A 120 -1.80 14.83 -2.00
CA SER A 120 -2.03 13.40 -1.79
C SER A 120 -0.98 12.54 -2.50
N ALA A 121 -0.44 12.99 -3.65
CA ALA A 121 0.57 12.26 -4.42
C ALA A 121 1.89 12.10 -3.66
N TRP A 122 2.28 13.11 -2.87
CA TRP A 122 3.45 13.04 -2.00
C TRP A 122 3.32 11.95 -0.94
N GLY A 123 2.12 11.76 -0.38
CA GLY A 123 1.85 10.66 0.54
C GLY A 123 2.09 9.29 -0.09
N ASP A 124 1.64 9.11 -1.33
CA ASP A 124 1.80 7.85 -2.06
C ASP A 124 3.27 7.60 -2.45
N LEU A 125 4.04 8.64 -2.77
CA LEU A 125 5.49 8.55 -3.03
C LEU A 125 6.29 8.21 -1.76
N ILE A 126 5.95 8.81 -0.61
CA ILE A 126 6.59 8.51 0.67
C ILE A 126 6.37 7.04 1.03
N ILE A 127 5.14 6.54 0.90
CA ILE A 127 4.81 5.14 1.17
C ILE A 127 5.47 4.20 0.16
N PHE A 128 5.55 4.59 -1.11
CA PHE A 128 6.36 3.85 -2.09
C PHE A 128 7.84 3.74 -1.66
N GLY A 129 8.43 4.83 -1.13
CA GLY A 129 9.78 4.80 -0.55
C GLY A 129 9.90 3.82 0.61
N PHE A 130 8.94 3.81 1.53
CA PHE A 130 8.89 2.82 2.61
C PHE A 130 8.74 1.39 2.10
N VAL A 131 7.90 1.15 1.10
CA VAL A 131 7.74 -0.16 0.44
C VAL A 131 9.06 -0.60 -0.17
N TYR A 132 9.74 0.29 -0.90
CA TYR A 132 11.03 0.00 -1.53
C TYR A 132 12.09 -0.39 -0.50
N LEU A 133 12.24 0.40 0.57
CA LEU A 133 13.18 0.08 1.66
C LEU A 133 12.84 -1.25 2.34
N THR A 134 11.55 -1.49 2.62
CA THR A 134 11.06 -2.72 3.28
C THR A 134 11.18 -3.96 2.38
N ALA A 135 11.20 -3.77 1.07
CA ALA A 135 11.45 -4.82 0.09
C ALA A 135 12.94 -5.13 -0.07
N CYS A 136 13.81 -4.10 -0.01
CA CYS A 136 15.26 -4.25 -0.13
C CYS A 136 15.94 -4.80 1.14
N ASP A 137 15.40 -4.53 2.34
CA ASP A 137 15.92 -5.04 3.62
C ASP A 137 15.57 -6.52 3.91
N ALA A 138 15.07 -7.26 2.91
CA ALA A 138 14.63 -8.65 3.01
C ALA A 138 15.76 -9.68 2.85
#